data_AF-A0A3D2W5C0-F1
#
_entry.id   AF-A0A3D2W5C0-F1
#
_cell.length_a   1.000
_cell.length_b   1.000
_cell.length_c   1.000
_cell.angle_alpha   90.00
_cell.angle_beta   90.00
_cell.angle_gamma   90.00
#
_symmetry.space_group_name_H-M   'P 1'
#
loop_
_entity.id
_entity.type
_entity.pdbx_description
1 polymer ?
#
loop_
_entity_poly.entity_id
_entity_poly.type
_entity_poly.pdbx_seq_one_letter_code
_entity_poly.pdbx_strand_id
1 'polypeptide(L)' 'HTEVTDEMLSYLDVLVDGPFIQDLKDITLKFRGSRNQRVIDMKKTLKTGEVILYLE' A
#
# COMPACT_ATOMS: atom_id res chain seq x y z
N HIS A 1 -16.07 0.28 4.52
CA HIS A 1 -15.80 -0.98 5.23
C HIS A 1 -17.01 -1.88 5.06
N THR A 2 -16.79 -3.08 4.55
CA THR A 2 -17.78 -4.15 4.35
C THR A 2 -17.39 -5.36 5.19
N GLU A 3 -18.28 -6.34 5.36
CA GLU A 3 -17.99 -7.54 6.18
C GLU A 3 -16.72 -8.31 5.77
N VAL A 4 -16.29 -8.19 4.52
CA VAL A 4 -15.11 -8.91 3.97
C VAL A 4 -13.85 -8.06 3.94
N THR A 5 -13.89 -6.78 4.33
CA THR A 5 -12.74 -5.87 4.17
C THR A 5 -11.52 -6.40 4.91
N ASP A 6 -11.66 -6.78 6.17
CA ASP A 6 -10.54 -7.21 7.00
C ASP A 6 -10.01 -8.59 6.56
N GLU A 7 -10.91 -9.49 6.17
CA GLU A 7 -10.54 -10.78 5.61
C GLU A 7 -9.71 -10.60 4.32
N MET A 8 -10.19 -9.78 3.38
CA MET A 8 -9.46 -9.49 2.15
C MET A 8 -8.09 -8.86 2.43
N LEU A 9 -8.01 -7.90 3.36
CA LEU A 9 -6.75 -7.25 3.73
C LEU A 9 -5.78 -8.21 4.43
N SER A 10 -6.29 -9.21 5.14
CA SER A 10 -5.46 -10.22 5.84
C SER A 10 -4.66 -11.11 4.88
N TYR A 11 -5.10 -11.23 3.62
CA TYR A 11 -4.41 -12.01 2.59
C TYR A 11 -3.33 -11.23 1.85
N LEU A 12 -3.20 -9.92 2.09
CA LEU A 12 -2.22 -9.09 1.40
C LEU A 12 -0.89 -9.07 2.14
N ASP A 13 0.21 -9.24 1.40
CA ASP A 13 1.55 -8.95 1.91
C ASP A 13 1.89 -7.46 1.80
N VAL A 14 1.50 -6.86 0.67
CA VAL A 14 1.79 -5.47 0.31
C VAL A 14 0.55 -4.82 -0.26
N LEU A 15 0.27 -3.58 0.16
CA LEU A 15 -0.81 -2.75 -0.38
C LEU A 15 -0.23 -1.46 -0.97
N VAL A 16 -0.59 -1.15 -2.22
CA VAL A 16 -0.28 0.14 -2.85
C VAL A 16 -1.46 1.07 -2.62
N ASP A 17 -1.24 2.15 -1.88
CA ASP A 17 -2.27 3.08 -1.45
C ASP A 17 -2.08 4.47 -2.06
N GLY A 18 -3.19 5.11 -2.44
CA GLY A 18 -3.22 6.44 -3.04
C GLY A 18 -3.46 6.46 -4.57
N PRO A 19 -4.02 7.57 -5.09
CA PRO A 19 -4.36 7.69 -6.51
C PRO A 19 -3.11 7.80 -7.37
N PHE A 20 -3.22 7.36 -8.63
CA PHE A 20 -2.20 7.62 -9.63
C PHE A 20 -2.28 9.08 -10.10
N ILE A 21 -1.18 9.82 -9.96
CA ILE A 21 -1.06 11.20 -10.44
C ILE A 21 -0.06 11.22 -11.60
N GLN A 22 -0.50 11.69 -12.77
CA GLN A 22 0.30 11.70 -14.00
C GLN A 22 1.57 12.54 -13.86
N ASP A 23 1.51 13.70 -13.20
CA ASP A 23 2.66 14.60 -13.00
C ASP A 23 3.72 14.00 -12.07
N LEU A 24 3.32 13.04 -11.23
CA LEU A 24 4.20 12.32 -10.33
C LEU A 24 4.56 10.93 -10.86
N LYS A 25 4.23 10.63 -12.13
CA LYS A 25 4.52 9.35 -12.77
C LYS A 25 6.02 9.09 -12.79
N ASP A 26 6.41 7.91 -12.31
CA ASP A 26 7.79 7.45 -12.33
C ASP A 26 7.83 5.92 -12.44
N ILE A 27 8.26 5.44 -13.61
CA ILE A 27 8.29 4.00 -13.94
C ILE A 27 9.43 3.25 -13.24
N THR A 28 10.36 3.96 -12.60
CA THR A 28 11.48 3.34 -11.86
C THR A 28 11.07 2.90 -10.46
N LEU A 29 9.89 3.34 -9.98
CA LEU A 29 9.36 2.98 -8.67
C LEU A 29 8.89 1.52 -8.66
N LYS A 30 9.25 0.78 -7.60
CA LYS A 30 8.77 -0.59 -7.41
C LYS A 30 7.31 -0.60 -6.98
N PHE A 31 6.49 -1.45 -7.61
CA PHE A 31 5.07 -1.72 -7.33
C PHE A 31 4.08 -0.56 -7.54
N ARG A 32 4.55 0.69 -7.69
CA ARG A 32 3.71 1.87 -7.88
C ARG A 32 4.07 2.62 -9.15
N GLY A 33 3.11 3.36 -9.70
CA GLY A 33 3.30 4.15 -10.92
C GLY A 33 3.56 5.64 -10.66
N SER A 34 3.26 6.12 -9.45
CA SER A 34 3.31 7.54 -9.10
C SER A 34 3.90 7.76 -7.70
N ARG A 35 4.72 8.80 -7.53
CA ARG A 35 5.52 9.03 -6.30
C ARG A 35 4.71 9.24 -5.04
N ASN A 36 3.47 9.71 -5.14
CA ASN A 36 2.58 9.91 -3.99
C ASN A 36 1.96 8.61 -3.47
N GLN A 37 2.00 7.52 -4.23
CA GLN A 37 1.40 6.25 -3.81
C GLN A 37 2.29 5.61 -2.75
N ARG A 38 1.74 5.19 -1.62
CA ARG A 38 2.47 4.52 -0.54
C ARG A 38 2.53 3.02 -0.81
N VAL A 39 3.66 2.39 -0.51
CA VAL A 39 3.77 0.93 -0.55
C VAL A 39 3.81 0.44 0.89
N ILE A 40 2.73 -0.16 1.35
CA ILE A 40 2.47 -0.50 2.77
C ILE A 40 2.77 -1.99 2.99
N ASP A 41 3.52 -2.29 4.04
CA ASP A 41 3.73 -3.64 4.56
C ASP A 41 2.51 -4.03 5.41
N MET A 42 1.61 -4.83 4.83
CA MET A 42 0.33 -5.15 5.47
C MET A 42 0.49 -6.06 6.68
N LYS A 43 1.45 -6.99 6.65
CA LYS A 43 1.74 -7.89 7.78
C LYS A 43 2.19 -7.11 9.01
N LYS A 44 3.12 -6.18 8.86
CA LYS A 44 3.57 -5.34 9.99
C LYS A 44 2.46 -4.37 10.42
N THR A 45 1.79 -3.75 9.46
CA THR A 45 0.72 -2.77 9.72
C THR A 45 -0.43 -3.39 10.52
N LEU A 46 -0.91 -4.58 10.14
CA LEU A 46 -1.97 -5.28 10.88
C LEU A 46 -1.52 -5.73 12.28
N LYS A 47 -0.22 -6.04 12.46
CA LYS A 47 0.33 -6.44 13.76
C LYS A 47 0.49 -5.27 14.72
N THR A 48 0.90 -4.10 14.24
CA THR A 48 1.18 -2.92 15.08
C THR A 48 -0.01 -1.98 15.20
N GLY A 49 -0.95 -2.02 14.26
CA GLY A 49 -2.02 -1.02 14.13
C GLY A 49 -1.53 0.33 13.55
N GLU A 50 -0.27 0.42 13.15
CA GLU A 50 0.36 1.62 12.58
C GLU A 50 0.77 1.34 11.13
N VAL A 51 0.62 2.32 10.24
CA VAL A 51 1.03 2.16 8.84
C VAL A 51 2.55 2.03 8.74
N ILE A 52 3.03 0.86 8.35
CA ILE A 52 4.45 0.59 8.10
C ILE A 52 4.71 0.53 6.60
N LEU A 53 5.72 1.25 6.13
CA LEU A 53 6.07 1.31 4.71
C LEU A 53 7.05 0.17 4.34
N TYR A 54 6.81 -0.45 3.19
CA TYR A 54 7.58 -1.60 2.70
C TYR A 54 8.87 -1.18 1.98
N LEU A 55 8.88 0.02 1.39
CA LEU A 55 10.01 0.56 0.61
C LEU A 55 10.40 1.94 1.15
N GLU A 56 10.94 1.99 2.36
CA GLU A 56 11.58 3.18 2.95
C GLU A 56 12.79 2.78 3.79
#